data_AF-A0A955MQI0-F1
#
_entry.id   AF-A0A955MQI0-F1
#
_cell.length_a   1.000
_cell.length_b   1.000
_cell.length_c   1.000
_cell.angle_alpha   90.00
_cell.angle_beta   90.00
_cell.angle_gamma   90.00
#
_symmetry.space_group_name_H-M   'P 1'
#
loop_
_entity.id
_entity.type
_entity.pdbx_description
1 polymer ?
#
loop_
_entity_poly.entity_id
_entity_poly.type
_entity_poly.pdbx_seq_one_letter_code
_entity_poly.pdbx_strand_id
1 'polypeptide(L)'
;MSSLPVGETAVVSRIHTDGLLRRRLLDLGFVPSTRVESVRRSPGGDPTIYRVRGAKVALRKSDAKLIEVQTGGPSQSSPAKTSCSHSKVCRQCHISAAHNVVFEPNRSDSRIVALAGNPNTGKSTLFNALTGLHQHVGNWPGKTVARMEGSWNYNGASFNLVDLPGTYSLLSTSADEEIARDFLLFGAPDCTIVVVDATCLERNLNLVFQIFEITNRVVVCVNLLDEARRRKIFLDLEALEEDLGTPVVGIVARTGEGLEHLKEKVLAVADGRIVPSPLQVPYQPELQAAIDDLIPLVNRAFPGIPQARWIALRLIEGGDTRLREEIESGVLGNLTGQIGETSLGGVLSPQYG
;
A
#
# COMPACT_ATOMS: atom_id res chain seq x y z
N MET A 1 -19.42 -13.69 -9.19
CA MET A 1 -20.09 -12.80 -8.21
C MET A 1 -20.15 -11.35 -8.68
N SER A 2 -19.18 -10.87 -9.46
CA SER A 2 -19.13 -9.50 -10.02
C SER A 2 -20.35 -9.06 -10.85
N SER A 3 -21.12 -10.01 -11.38
CA SER A 3 -22.33 -9.78 -12.17
C SER A 3 -23.62 -9.78 -11.32
N LEU A 4 -23.54 -10.02 -10.01
CA LEU A 4 -24.72 -10.07 -9.14
C LEU A 4 -25.37 -8.67 -9.06
N PRO A 5 -26.66 -8.53 -9.45
CA PRO A 5 -27.39 -7.28 -9.32
C PRO A 5 -27.49 -6.81 -7.87
N VAL A 6 -27.59 -5.50 -7.66
CA VAL A 6 -27.80 -4.93 -6.31
C VAL A 6 -29.18 -5.37 -5.81
N GLY A 7 -29.25 -5.86 -4.58
CA GLY A 7 -30.45 -6.41 -3.94
C GLY A 7 -30.60 -7.93 -4.08
N GLU A 8 -29.80 -8.58 -4.92
CA GLU A 8 -29.89 -10.04 -5.10
C GLU A 8 -29.00 -10.81 -4.15
N THR A 9 -29.43 -12.04 -3.85
CA THR A 9 -28.67 -13.00 -3.06
C THR A 9 -28.19 -14.15 -3.93
N ALA A 10 -27.00 -14.64 -3.64
CA ALA A 10 -26.44 -15.82 -4.27
C ALA A 10 -25.70 -16.66 -3.23
N VAL A 11 -25.43 -17.93 -3.55
CA VAL A 11 -24.63 -18.81 -2.71
C VAL A 11 -23.26 -18.97 -3.35
N VAL A 12 -22.19 -18.77 -2.58
CA VAL A 12 -20.82 -19.01 -3.04
C VAL A 12 -20.67 -20.48 -3.39
N SER A 13 -20.37 -20.78 -4.65
CA SER A 13 -20.12 -22.16 -5.10
C SER A 13 -18.63 -22.49 -5.02
N ARG A 14 -17.78 -21.62 -5.57
CA ARG A 14 -16.34 -21.86 -5.67
C ARG A 14 -15.55 -20.55 -5.69
N ILE A 15 -14.28 -20.63 -5.29
CA ILE A 15 -13.32 -19.52 -5.37
C ILE A 15 -12.20 -19.97 -6.30
N HIS A 16 -12.04 -19.27 -7.43
CA HIS A 16 -11.05 -19.53 -8.49
C HIS A 16 -9.78 -18.72 -8.26
N THR A 17 -9.20 -18.86 -7.06
CA THR A 17 -7.88 -18.33 -6.72
C THR A 17 -7.28 -19.22 -5.64
N ASP A 18 -5.96 -19.38 -5.67
CA ASP A 18 -5.19 -20.16 -4.71
C ASP A 18 -4.34 -19.23 -3.83
N GLY A 19 -3.72 -19.80 -2.78
CA GLY A 19 -2.81 -19.06 -1.91
C GLY A 19 -3.49 -18.02 -1.01
N LEU A 20 -2.83 -16.87 -0.83
CA LEU A 20 -3.17 -15.86 0.19
C LEU A 20 -4.49 -15.13 -0.08
N LEU A 21 -4.82 -14.85 -1.34
CA LEU A 21 -6.10 -14.21 -1.71
C LEU A 21 -7.29 -15.12 -1.39
N ARG A 22 -7.15 -16.44 -1.63
CA ARG A 22 -8.14 -17.43 -1.21
C ARG A 22 -8.35 -17.40 0.30
N ARG A 23 -7.26 -17.39 1.08
CA ARG A 23 -7.32 -17.34 2.56
C ARG A 23 -8.01 -16.07 3.05
N ARG A 24 -7.64 -14.90 2.51
CA ARG A 24 -8.28 -13.61 2.79
C ARG A 24 -9.79 -13.63 2.50
N LEU A 25 -10.20 -14.18 1.36
CA LEU A 25 -11.63 -14.29 1.01
C LEU A 25 -12.38 -15.20 2.00
N LEU A 26 -11.76 -16.30 2.41
CA LEU A 26 -12.31 -17.18 3.44
C LEU A 26 -12.43 -16.47 4.80
N ASP A 27 -11.41 -15.70 5.20
CA ASP A 27 -11.40 -14.92 6.45
C ASP A 27 -12.46 -13.80 6.45
N LEU A 28 -12.71 -13.21 5.28
CA LEU A 28 -13.81 -12.25 5.06
C LEU A 28 -15.19 -12.92 5.01
N GLY A 29 -15.27 -14.24 5.15
CA GLY A 29 -16.50 -15.02 5.24
C GLY A 29 -17.01 -15.58 3.92
N PHE A 30 -16.29 -15.37 2.80
CA PHE A 30 -16.66 -15.93 1.48
C PHE A 30 -16.24 -17.40 1.40
N VAL A 31 -16.93 -18.27 2.13
CA VAL A 31 -16.71 -19.72 2.12
C VAL A 31 -17.74 -20.38 1.20
N PRO A 32 -17.39 -21.44 0.44
CA PRO A 32 -18.38 -22.25 -0.28
C PRO A 32 -19.60 -22.59 0.58
N SER A 33 -20.78 -22.58 -0.04
CA SER A 33 -22.09 -22.72 0.60
C SER A 33 -22.53 -21.56 1.50
N THR A 34 -21.78 -20.45 1.56
CA THR A 34 -22.20 -19.24 2.28
C THR A 34 -23.10 -18.36 1.41
N ARG A 35 -24.21 -17.87 1.98
CA ARG A 35 -25.10 -16.91 1.34
C ARG A 35 -24.48 -15.51 1.35
N VAL A 36 -24.48 -14.86 0.20
CA VAL A 36 -23.97 -13.50 0.01
C VAL A 36 -25.05 -12.63 -0.66
N GLU A 37 -25.17 -11.39 -0.21
CA GLU A 37 -26.12 -10.40 -0.74
C GLU A 37 -25.35 -9.22 -1.32
N SER A 38 -25.70 -8.77 -2.53
CA SER A 38 -25.16 -7.54 -3.10
C SER A 38 -25.94 -6.34 -2.53
N VAL A 39 -25.34 -5.56 -1.62
CA VAL A 39 -26.05 -4.51 -0.88
C VAL A 39 -26.10 -3.21 -1.66
N ARG A 40 -24.96 -2.75 -2.19
CA ARG A 40 -24.87 -1.51 -2.96
C ARG A 40 -23.58 -1.48 -3.76
N ARG A 41 -23.60 -0.77 -4.89
CA ARG A 41 -22.42 -0.50 -5.71
C ARG A 41 -22.03 0.97 -5.59
N SER A 42 -20.73 1.25 -5.54
CA SER A 42 -20.25 2.64 -5.51
C SER A 42 -20.69 3.39 -6.78
N PRO A 43 -20.85 4.74 -6.75
CA PRO A 43 -21.31 5.52 -7.91
C PRO A 43 -20.47 5.31 -9.19
N GLY A 44 -19.17 5.06 -9.04
CA GLY A 44 -18.26 4.71 -10.15
C GLY A 44 -18.27 3.23 -10.58
N GLY A 45 -19.16 2.40 -10.04
CA GLY A 45 -19.31 0.99 -10.40
C GLY A 45 -18.39 0.00 -9.66
N ASP A 46 -17.43 0.48 -8.88
CA ASP A 46 -16.47 -0.32 -8.10
C ASP A 46 -16.00 0.48 -6.86
N PRO A 47 -15.81 -0.12 -5.66
CA PRO A 47 -16.17 -1.49 -5.23
C PRO A 47 -17.68 -1.70 -5.04
N THR A 48 -18.07 -2.97 -5.02
CA THR A 48 -19.43 -3.41 -4.62
C THR A 48 -19.41 -3.89 -3.18
N ILE A 49 -20.38 -3.48 -2.38
CA ILE A 49 -20.52 -3.91 -0.99
C ILE A 49 -21.43 -5.12 -0.93
N TYR A 50 -20.92 -6.19 -0.33
CA TYR A 50 -21.62 -7.44 -0.13
C TYR A 50 -21.88 -7.67 1.36
N ARG A 51 -23.02 -8.28 1.69
CA ARG A 51 -23.30 -8.78 3.04
C ARG A 51 -22.99 -10.27 3.10
N VAL A 52 -22.14 -10.66 4.03
CA VAL A 52 -21.67 -12.04 4.21
C VAL A 52 -21.69 -12.34 5.70
N ARG A 53 -22.44 -13.36 6.12
CA ARG A 53 -22.59 -13.74 7.55
C ARG A 53 -22.92 -12.55 8.47
N GLY A 54 -23.69 -11.59 7.98
CA GLY A 54 -24.09 -10.38 8.71
C GLY A 54 -23.13 -9.19 8.59
N ALA A 55 -21.87 -9.40 8.19
CA ALA A 55 -20.88 -8.35 7.99
C ALA A 55 -20.99 -7.71 6.58
N LYS A 56 -20.72 -6.42 6.46
CA LYS A 56 -20.64 -5.71 5.18
C LYS A 56 -19.19 -5.65 4.72
N VAL A 57 -18.90 -6.25 3.58
CA VAL A 57 -17.55 -6.34 3.00
C VAL A 57 -17.54 -5.65 1.64
N ALA A 58 -16.68 -4.66 1.46
CA ALA A 58 -16.45 -4.05 0.15
C ALA A 58 -15.49 -4.92 -0.65
N LEU A 59 -15.91 -5.36 -1.83
CA LEU A 59 -15.12 -6.18 -2.73
C LEU A 59 -15.02 -5.51 -4.10
N ARG A 60 -13.80 -5.44 -4.65
CA ARG A 60 -13.58 -4.91 -5.99
C ARG A 60 -14.08 -5.88 -7.05
N LYS A 61 -14.38 -5.36 -8.24
CA LYS A 61 -14.88 -6.12 -9.38
C LYS A 61 -13.89 -7.17 -9.85
N SER A 62 -12.58 -6.92 -9.73
CA SER A 62 -11.50 -7.89 -9.98
C SER A 62 -11.65 -9.13 -9.10
N ASP A 63 -11.84 -8.93 -7.80
CA ASP A 63 -11.84 -9.99 -6.80
C ASP A 63 -13.19 -10.72 -6.82
N ALA A 64 -14.29 -9.99 -7.05
CA ALA A 64 -15.63 -10.55 -7.22
C ALA A 64 -15.77 -11.43 -8.49
N LYS A 65 -14.86 -11.32 -9.47
CA LYS A 65 -14.82 -12.25 -10.61
C LYS A 65 -14.27 -13.62 -10.21
N LEU A 66 -13.41 -13.66 -9.20
CA LEU A 66 -12.79 -14.89 -8.70
C LEU A 66 -13.74 -15.74 -7.86
N ILE A 67 -14.85 -15.17 -7.40
CA ILE A 67 -15.86 -15.88 -6.60
C ILE A 67 -17.02 -16.29 -7.52
N GLU A 68 -17.17 -17.59 -7.72
CA GLU A 68 -18.31 -18.19 -8.42
C GLU A 68 -19.50 -18.28 -7.47
N VAL A 69 -20.68 -17.91 -7.96
CA VAL A 69 -21.91 -17.92 -7.17
C VAL A 69 -23.04 -18.56 -7.98
N GLN A 70 -23.89 -19.33 -7.31
CA GLN A 70 -25.11 -19.87 -7.88
C GLN A 70 -26.30 -19.05 -7.38
N THR A 71 -27.10 -18.56 -8.32
CA THR A 71 -28.42 -17.97 -8.06
C THR A 71 -29.47 -19.06 -8.28
N GLY A 72 -30.44 -19.20 -7.37
CA GLY A 72 -31.57 -20.11 -7.57
C GLY A 72 -32.49 -19.55 -8.68
N GLY A 73 -32.62 -20.26 -9.80
CA GLY A 73 -33.29 -19.77 -11.03
C GLY A 73 -34.83 -19.88 -11.05
N PRO A 74 -35.52 -19.81 -12.22
CA PRO A 74 -35.07 -19.42 -13.57
C PRO A 74 -35.93 -18.30 -14.26
N SER A 75 -35.39 -17.61 -15.27
CA SER A 75 -36.13 -17.19 -16.48
C SER A 75 -35.17 -16.74 -17.61
N GLN A 76 -35.66 -16.80 -18.85
CA GLN A 76 -34.94 -17.12 -20.10
C GLN A 76 -34.54 -15.92 -20.98
N SER A 77 -33.55 -16.18 -21.86
CA SER A 77 -33.37 -15.68 -23.26
C SER A 77 -33.03 -14.19 -23.45
N SER A 78 -32.20 -13.71 -24.40
CA SER A 78 -31.70 -14.26 -25.67
C SER A 78 -30.52 -13.39 -26.22
N PRO A 79 -29.90 -13.73 -27.38
CA PRO A 79 -28.47 -13.52 -27.70
C PRO A 79 -28.16 -12.39 -28.73
N ALA A 80 -26.87 -12.36 -29.15
CA ALA A 80 -26.25 -11.72 -30.34
C ALA A 80 -25.43 -10.43 -30.01
N LYS A 81 -24.22 -10.17 -30.54
CA LYS A 81 -23.42 -10.81 -31.61
C LYS A 81 -22.02 -10.13 -31.68
N THR A 82 -20.99 -10.93 -32.05
CA THR A 82 -19.78 -10.63 -32.88
C THR A 82 -18.86 -9.45 -32.51
N SER A 83 -17.54 -9.47 -32.71
CA SER A 83 -16.48 -10.47 -33.00
C SER A 83 -15.20 -9.66 -33.23
N CYS A 84 -14.05 -10.12 -32.76
CA CYS A 84 -12.81 -9.92 -33.52
C CYS A 84 -12.11 -11.27 -33.61
N SER A 85 -12.24 -11.88 -34.79
CA SER A 85 -11.53 -13.06 -35.23
C SER A 85 -10.27 -12.62 -35.96
N HIS A 86 -9.12 -12.57 -35.28
CA HIS A 86 -7.83 -12.46 -35.93
C HIS A 86 -6.83 -13.44 -35.30
N SER A 87 -6.87 -14.66 -35.83
CA SER A 87 -5.75 -15.59 -35.85
C SER A 87 -4.78 -15.14 -36.95
N LYS A 88 -3.85 -14.23 -36.61
CA LYS A 88 -2.52 -14.02 -37.23
C LYS A 88 -1.93 -12.73 -36.65
N VAL A 89 -0.68 -12.84 -36.21
CA VAL A 89 0.18 -11.79 -35.65
C VAL A 89 -0.13 -10.39 -36.22
N CYS A 90 -0.74 -9.52 -35.41
CA CYS A 90 -0.92 -8.11 -35.75
C CYS A 90 0.37 -7.36 -35.41
N ARG A 91 1.15 -6.98 -36.43
CA ARG A 91 2.35 -6.14 -36.31
C ARG A 91 2.08 -4.64 -36.22
N GLN A 92 0.84 -4.20 -36.00
CA GLN A 92 0.48 -2.79 -35.89
C GLN A 92 -0.56 -2.50 -34.80
N CYS A 93 -0.41 -3.15 -33.64
CA CYS A 93 -0.92 -2.61 -32.37
C CYS A 93 0.28 -2.17 -31.54
N HIS A 94 0.77 -0.95 -31.80
CA HIS A 94 1.66 -0.25 -30.87
C HIS A 94 0.85 0.13 -29.63
N ILE A 95 0.75 -0.80 -28.67
CA ILE A 95 0.80 -0.40 -27.27
C ILE A 95 2.29 -0.40 -26.94
N SER A 96 2.91 0.75 -27.19
CA SER A 96 4.26 1.02 -26.71
C SER A 96 4.31 0.69 -25.22
N ALA A 97 5.36 -0.01 -24.82
CA ALA A 97 5.71 -0.28 -23.43
C ALA A 97 5.48 0.96 -22.56
N ALA A 98 4.40 0.94 -21.78
CA ALA A 98 4.19 1.89 -20.69
C ALA A 98 4.80 1.30 -19.42
N HIS A 99 6.10 1.05 -19.45
CA HIS A 99 6.90 0.77 -18.26
C HIS A 99 7.97 1.85 -18.18
N ASN A 100 8.15 2.37 -16.96
CA ASN A 100 9.01 3.49 -16.56
C ASN A 100 8.31 4.84 -16.58
N VAL A 101 7.65 5.15 -15.46
CA VAL A 101 7.63 6.53 -14.95
C VAL A 101 8.24 6.47 -13.56
N VAL A 102 9.55 6.74 -13.52
CA VAL A 102 10.27 7.05 -12.29
C VAL A 102 9.53 8.20 -11.60
N PHE A 103 9.20 8.02 -10.33
CA PHE A 103 8.73 9.12 -9.49
C PHE A 103 9.93 10.07 -9.32
N GLU A 104 9.91 11.19 -10.04
CA GLU A 104 10.82 12.31 -9.80
C GLU A 104 10.09 13.33 -8.91
N PRO A 105 10.18 13.21 -7.57
CA PRO A 105 9.81 14.31 -6.71
C PRO A 105 10.79 15.44 -7.03
N ASN A 106 10.27 16.64 -7.26
CA ASN A 106 11.13 17.81 -7.42
C ASN A 106 11.90 18.02 -6.10
N ARG A 107 13.15 17.54 -6.02
CA ARG A 107 13.95 17.41 -4.78
C ARG A 107 14.55 18.74 -4.29
N SER A 108 14.18 19.87 -4.90
CA SER A 108 14.65 21.17 -4.43
C SER A 108 13.96 21.53 -3.10
N ASP A 109 14.64 21.24 -1.98
CA ASP A 109 14.38 21.66 -0.60
C ASP A 109 13.14 21.13 0.17
N SER A 110 12.38 20.17 -0.39
CA SER A 110 11.21 19.59 0.30
C SER A 110 11.43 18.13 0.72
N ARG A 111 11.09 17.80 1.97
CA ARG A 111 11.14 16.44 2.53
C ARG A 111 9.92 15.64 2.07
N ILE A 112 10.14 14.44 1.56
CA ILE A 112 9.07 13.57 1.09
C ILE A 112 8.57 12.74 2.25
N VAL A 113 7.28 12.83 2.54
CA VAL A 113 6.63 12.07 3.60
C VAL A 113 5.55 11.19 3.02
N ALA A 114 5.64 9.88 3.30
CA ALA A 114 4.60 8.93 2.94
C ALA A 114 3.57 8.86 4.07
N LEU A 115 2.28 8.84 3.73
CA LEU A 115 1.20 8.57 4.67
C LEU A 115 0.60 7.18 4.41
N ALA A 116 0.93 6.23 5.26
CA ALA A 116 0.48 4.85 5.20
C ALA A 116 -0.53 4.55 6.31
N GLY A 117 -1.30 3.47 6.17
CA GLY A 117 -2.23 3.03 7.22
C GLY A 117 -3.37 2.18 6.68
N ASN A 118 -4.06 1.52 7.59
CA ASN A 118 -5.25 0.74 7.24
C ASN A 118 -6.40 1.64 6.75
N PRO A 119 -7.34 1.10 5.96
CA PRO A 119 -8.59 1.79 5.68
C PRO A 119 -9.32 2.18 6.97
N ASN A 120 -9.89 3.40 6.98
CA ASN A 120 -10.69 3.95 8.08
C ASN A 120 -9.94 4.29 9.39
N THR A 121 -8.60 4.40 9.39
CA THR A 121 -7.82 4.85 10.56
C THR A 121 -7.78 6.38 10.73
N GLY A 122 -8.51 7.12 9.90
CA GLY A 122 -8.48 8.58 9.86
C GLY A 122 -7.29 9.17 9.09
N LYS A 123 -6.63 8.36 8.25
CA LYS A 123 -5.55 8.78 7.34
C LYS A 123 -5.89 10.05 6.53
N SER A 124 -7.04 10.08 5.83
CA SER A 124 -7.47 11.25 5.07
C SER A 124 -7.79 12.47 5.96
N THR A 125 -8.25 12.25 7.19
CA THR A 125 -8.46 13.34 8.16
C THR A 125 -7.13 13.94 8.58
N LEU A 126 -6.11 13.11 8.86
CA LEU A 126 -4.77 13.57 9.17
C LEU A 126 -4.12 14.28 7.97
N PHE A 127 -4.26 13.72 6.76
CA PHE A 127 -3.79 14.35 5.53
C PHE A 127 -4.31 15.79 5.41
N ASN A 128 -5.63 15.97 5.52
CA ASN A 128 -6.25 17.29 5.45
C ASN A 128 -5.80 18.22 6.59
N ALA A 129 -5.60 17.68 7.79
CA ALA A 129 -5.17 18.46 8.95
C ALA A 129 -3.71 18.95 8.82
N LEU A 130 -2.86 18.20 8.10
CA LEU A 130 -1.47 18.60 7.83
C LEU A 130 -1.37 19.57 6.65
N THR A 131 -2.07 19.31 5.53
CA THR A 131 -1.89 20.04 4.26
C THR A 131 -2.85 21.21 4.07
N GLY A 132 -3.98 21.21 4.79
CA GLY A 132 -5.01 22.25 4.65
C GLY A 132 -5.54 22.36 3.22
N LEU A 133 -5.35 23.52 2.60
CA LEU A 133 -5.78 23.79 1.22
C LEU A 133 -4.70 23.46 0.17
N HIS A 134 -3.47 23.16 0.58
CA HIS A 134 -2.35 22.91 -0.31
C HIS A 134 -2.31 21.43 -0.74
N GLN A 135 -3.34 21.01 -1.46
CA GLN A 135 -3.49 19.64 -1.93
C GLN A 135 -3.77 19.58 -3.43
N HIS A 136 -3.27 18.54 -4.07
CA HIS A 136 -3.50 18.20 -5.46
C HIS A 136 -3.96 16.74 -5.55
N VAL A 137 -4.96 16.49 -6.38
CA VAL A 137 -5.49 15.15 -6.61
C VAL A 137 -5.22 14.76 -8.05
N GLY A 138 -4.53 13.65 -8.25
CA GLY A 138 -4.26 13.05 -9.55
C GLY A 138 -4.56 11.56 -9.54
N ASN A 139 -4.02 10.84 -10.52
CA ASN A 139 -4.01 9.38 -10.54
C ASN A 139 -2.58 8.87 -10.43
N TRP A 140 -2.40 7.70 -9.82
CA TRP A 140 -1.13 7.02 -9.84
C TRP A 140 -0.72 6.66 -11.27
N PRO A 141 0.55 6.81 -11.67
CA PRO A 141 0.99 6.55 -13.04
C PRO A 141 0.56 5.16 -13.53
N GLY A 142 -0.13 5.11 -14.67
CA GLY A 142 -0.61 3.85 -15.26
C GLY A 142 -1.71 3.13 -14.46
N LYS A 143 -2.30 3.78 -13.45
CA LYS A 143 -3.35 3.20 -12.59
C LYS A 143 -4.57 4.11 -12.51
N THR A 144 -5.72 3.53 -12.25
CA THR A 144 -6.98 4.26 -12.01
C THR A 144 -7.21 4.61 -10.54
N VAL A 145 -6.17 4.50 -9.71
CA VAL A 145 -6.24 4.77 -8.27
C VAL A 145 -5.91 6.24 -8.06
N ALA A 146 -6.76 6.94 -7.31
CA ALA A 146 -6.54 8.34 -6.98
C ALA A 146 -5.27 8.50 -6.14
N ARG A 147 -4.50 9.53 -6.44
CA ARG A 147 -3.29 9.96 -5.74
C ARG A 147 -3.56 11.32 -5.14
N MET A 148 -3.41 11.45 -3.82
CA MET A 148 -3.51 12.73 -3.14
C MET A 148 -2.12 13.15 -2.67
N GLU A 149 -1.73 14.35 -3.04
CA GLU A 149 -0.50 14.98 -2.61
C GLU A 149 -0.83 16.30 -1.97
N GLY A 150 -0.05 16.68 -0.98
CA GLY A 150 -0.14 18.03 -0.46
C GLY A 150 1.18 18.45 0.14
N SER A 151 1.24 19.70 0.57
CA SER A 151 2.44 20.23 1.20
C SER A 151 2.10 21.00 2.44
N TRP A 152 3.06 21.05 3.35
CA TRP A 152 3.00 21.91 4.52
C TRP A 152 4.40 22.41 4.88
N ASN A 153 4.46 23.52 5.61
CA ASN A 153 5.70 24.05 6.14
C ASN A 153 5.68 23.93 7.67
N TYR A 154 6.83 23.58 8.25
CA TYR A 154 6.99 23.50 9.70
C TYR A 154 8.43 23.85 10.08
N ASN A 155 8.61 24.81 11.00
CA ASN A 155 9.92 25.29 11.45
C ASN A 155 10.91 25.61 10.31
N GLY A 156 10.43 26.26 9.24
CA GLY A 156 11.24 26.62 8.08
C GLY A 156 11.57 25.47 7.12
N ALA A 157 11.12 24.24 7.41
CA ALA A 157 11.22 23.10 6.51
C ALA A 157 9.93 22.90 5.71
N SER A 158 10.10 22.63 4.42
CA SER A 158 9.00 22.24 3.52
C SER A 158 8.85 20.73 3.48
N PHE A 159 7.61 20.27 3.45
CA PHE A 159 7.26 18.85 3.36
C PHE A 159 6.26 18.60 2.23
N ASN A 160 6.48 17.53 1.47
CA ASN A 160 5.57 17.00 0.47
C ASN A 160 4.97 15.70 1.01
N LEU A 161 3.68 15.73 1.35
CA LEU A 161 2.91 14.57 1.80
C LEU A 161 2.34 13.80 0.61
N VAL A 162 2.59 12.50 0.54
CA VAL A 162 1.96 11.59 -0.42
C VAL A 162 1.04 10.65 0.32
N ASP A 163 -0.25 10.69 0.02
CA ASP A 163 -1.23 9.76 0.58
C ASP A 163 -1.17 8.42 -0.14
N LEU A 164 -0.78 7.36 0.58
CA LEU A 164 -0.84 6.02 0.05
C LEU A 164 -2.26 5.46 0.17
N PRO A 165 -2.72 4.63 -0.78
CA PRO A 165 -3.98 3.90 -0.63
C PRO A 165 -4.04 3.17 0.73
N GLY A 166 -5.20 3.16 1.36
CA GLY A 166 -5.36 2.43 2.62
C GLY A 166 -5.28 0.92 2.38
N THR A 167 -4.32 0.25 3.02
CA THR A 167 -4.06 -1.19 2.80
C THR A 167 -4.04 -1.95 4.11
N TYR A 168 -4.34 -3.24 4.08
CA TYR A 168 -4.19 -4.11 5.26
C TYR A 168 -2.88 -4.89 5.23
N SER A 169 -2.12 -4.78 4.15
CA SER A 169 -1.00 -5.64 3.81
C SER A 169 -0.19 -5.01 2.66
N LEU A 170 1.10 -5.33 2.57
CA LEU A 170 2.01 -4.98 1.49
C LEU A 170 2.39 -6.21 0.63
N LEU A 171 1.56 -7.26 0.69
CA LEU A 171 1.71 -8.49 -0.09
C LEU A 171 1.26 -8.37 -1.56
N SER A 172 0.95 -7.15 -2.03
CA SER A 172 0.66 -6.80 -3.43
C SER A 172 -0.41 -7.63 -4.14
N THR A 173 -1.46 -8.01 -3.42
CA THR A 173 -2.60 -8.75 -3.98
C THR A 173 -3.62 -7.85 -4.68
N SER A 174 -3.46 -6.53 -4.54
CA SER A 174 -4.29 -5.51 -5.19
C SER A 174 -3.47 -4.34 -5.66
N ALA A 175 -4.00 -3.56 -6.62
CA ALA A 175 -3.34 -2.36 -7.12
C ALA A 175 -3.04 -1.34 -6.01
N ASP A 176 -3.88 -1.26 -4.97
CA ASP A 176 -3.66 -0.35 -3.83
C ASP A 176 -2.45 -0.79 -2.99
N GLU A 177 -2.34 -2.10 -2.73
CA GLU A 177 -1.23 -2.70 -1.98
C GLU A 177 0.08 -2.59 -2.75
N GLU A 178 0.04 -2.81 -4.06
CA GLU A 178 1.16 -2.65 -4.98
C GLU A 178 1.65 -1.19 -5.00
N ILE A 179 0.74 -0.22 -5.16
CA ILE A 179 1.08 1.21 -5.14
C ILE A 179 1.75 1.60 -3.82
N ALA A 180 1.17 1.18 -2.69
CA ALA A 180 1.74 1.48 -1.37
C ALA A 180 3.14 0.87 -1.21
N ARG A 181 3.31 -0.40 -1.59
CA ARG A 181 4.60 -1.10 -1.57
C ARG A 181 5.64 -0.40 -2.45
N ASP A 182 5.32 -0.17 -3.72
CA ASP A 182 6.26 0.37 -4.69
C ASP A 182 6.71 1.78 -4.31
N PHE A 183 5.80 2.60 -3.76
CA PHE A 183 6.19 3.92 -3.26
C PHE A 183 7.12 3.83 -2.04
N LEU A 184 6.88 2.91 -1.11
CA LEU A 184 7.75 2.74 0.06
C LEU A 184 9.15 2.23 -0.34
N LEU A 185 9.24 1.32 -1.31
CA LEU A 185 10.51 0.75 -1.80
C LEU A 185 11.30 1.72 -2.70
N PHE A 186 10.64 2.29 -3.70
CA PHE A 186 11.31 3.04 -4.77
C PHE A 186 11.14 4.56 -4.65
N GLY A 187 10.08 5.02 -4.00
CA GLY A 187 9.88 6.44 -3.70
C GLY A 187 10.84 6.97 -2.64
N ALA A 188 11.41 6.07 -1.83
CA ALA A 188 12.41 6.35 -0.79
C ALA A 188 12.06 7.59 0.06
N PRO A 189 10.89 7.59 0.75
CA PRO A 189 10.46 8.74 1.55
C PRO A 189 11.44 9.04 2.69
N ASP A 190 11.64 10.32 3.00
CA ASP A 190 12.47 10.78 4.12
C ASP A 190 11.87 10.38 5.48
N CYS A 191 10.53 10.26 5.53
CA CYS A 191 9.78 9.73 6.66
C CYS A 191 8.46 9.07 6.20
N THR A 192 8.06 8.00 6.86
CA THR A 192 6.77 7.32 6.66
C THR A 192 5.93 7.46 7.92
N ILE A 193 4.81 8.15 7.84
CA ILE A 193 3.81 8.20 8.91
C ILE A 193 2.88 6.99 8.75
N VAL A 194 2.83 6.11 9.75
CA VAL A 194 1.91 4.96 9.75
C VAL A 194 0.76 5.25 10.70
N VAL A 195 -0.42 5.51 10.13
CA VAL A 195 -1.63 5.86 10.88
C VAL A 195 -2.34 4.61 11.36
N VAL A 196 -2.43 4.45 12.68
CA VAL A 196 -3.09 3.33 13.34
C VAL A 196 -4.28 3.82 14.18
N ASP A 197 -5.33 3.02 14.24
CA ASP A 197 -6.52 3.30 15.05
C ASP A 197 -6.33 2.84 16.51
N ALA A 198 -6.41 3.79 17.45
CA ALA A 198 -6.29 3.56 18.88
C ALA A 198 -7.32 2.54 19.43
N THR A 199 -8.47 2.38 18.78
CA THR A 199 -9.51 1.45 19.22
C THR A 199 -9.26 0.00 18.81
N CYS A 200 -8.35 -0.24 17.85
CA CYS A 200 -8.05 -1.57 17.32
C CYS A 200 -6.57 -1.74 16.97
N LEU A 201 -5.68 -1.32 17.89
CA LEU A 201 -4.24 -1.25 17.68
C LEU A 201 -3.63 -2.56 17.16
N GLU A 202 -3.93 -3.69 17.79
CA GLU A 202 -3.42 -5.03 17.42
C GLU A 202 -3.58 -5.34 15.92
N ARG A 203 -4.77 -5.04 15.37
CA ARG A 203 -5.05 -5.28 13.94
C ARG A 203 -4.20 -4.40 13.04
N ASN A 204 -3.96 -3.15 13.45
CA ASN A 204 -3.22 -2.15 12.68
C ASN A 204 -1.71 -2.39 12.72
N LEU A 205 -1.18 -2.89 13.85
CA LEU A 205 0.25 -3.16 14.01
C LEU A 205 0.79 -4.18 12.99
N ASN A 206 -0.05 -5.06 12.44
CA ASN A 206 0.35 -5.95 11.35
C ASN A 206 0.92 -5.20 10.14
N LEU A 207 0.34 -4.06 9.76
CA LEU A 207 0.86 -3.24 8.67
C LEU A 207 2.14 -2.52 9.08
N VAL A 208 2.21 -2.06 10.34
CA VAL A 208 3.41 -1.40 10.89
C VAL A 208 4.63 -2.31 10.76
N PHE A 209 4.53 -3.57 11.18
CA PHE A 209 5.64 -4.52 11.08
C PHE A 209 6.05 -4.82 9.63
N GLN A 210 5.11 -4.84 8.70
CA GLN A 210 5.44 -5.00 7.28
C GLN A 210 6.18 -3.78 6.71
N ILE A 211 5.85 -2.57 7.18
CA ILE A 211 6.56 -1.34 6.80
C ILE A 211 7.97 -1.33 7.42
N PHE A 212 8.15 -1.85 8.64
CA PHE A 212 9.48 -1.95 9.28
C PHE A 212 10.47 -2.81 8.49
N GLU A 213 10.00 -3.83 7.76
CA GLU A 213 10.85 -4.61 6.87
C GLU A 213 11.28 -3.82 5.61
N ILE A 214 10.57 -2.75 5.25
CA ILE A 214 10.85 -1.91 4.07
C ILE A 214 11.64 -0.65 4.43
N THR A 215 11.37 -0.03 5.59
CA THR A 215 12.03 1.23 5.95
C THR A 215 12.10 1.40 7.46
N ASN A 216 13.21 1.98 7.91
CA ASN A 216 13.41 2.39 9.30
C ASN A 216 13.00 3.85 9.56
N ARG A 217 12.71 4.64 8.52
CA ARG A 217 12.31 6.05 8.65
C ARG A 217 10.80 6.13 8.92
N VAL A 218 10.37 5.68 10.09
CA VAL A 218 8.95 5.55 10.43
C VAL A 218 8.58 6.42 11.64
N VAL A 219 7.36 6.95 11.65
CA VAL A 219 6.68 7.50 12.83
C VAL A 219 5.31 6.85 12.91
N VAL A 220 4.99 6.21 14.04
CA VAL A 220 3.68 5.59 14.26
C VAL A 220 2.73 6.63 14.84
N CYS A 221 1.63 6.87 14.14
CA CYS A 221 0.64 7.87 14.51
C CYS A 221 -0.63 7.17 15.01
N VAL A 222 -0.82 7.16 16.34
CA VAL A 222 -1.98 6.56 17.01
C VAL A 222 -3.13 7.55 17.02
N ASN A 223 -4.04 7.42 16.05
CA ASN A 223 -5.18 8.32 15.86
C ASN A 223 -6.45 7.80 16.57
N LEU A 224 -7.48 8.64 16.65
CA LEU A 224 -8.78 8.33 17.26
C LEU A 224 -8.72 8.10 18.78
N LEU A 225 -7.83 8.83 19.48
CA LEU A 225 -7.72 8.77 20.94
C LEU A 225 -9.00 9.20 21.67
N ASP A 226 -9.79 10.11 21.09
CA ASP A 226 -11.08 10.52 21.63
C ASP A 226 -12.08 9.36 21.66
N GLU A 227 -12.13 8.58 20.58
CA GLU A 227 -12.96 7.38 20.49
C GLU A 227 -12.45 6.25 21.41
N ALA A 228 -11.13 6.07 21.53
CA ALA A 228 -10.54 5.11 22.47
C ALA A 228 -10.93 5.44 23.92
N ARG A 229 -10.79 6.71 24.34
CA ARG A 229 -11.23 7.20 25.66
C ARG A 229 -12.73 6.95 25.88
N ARG A 230 -13.58 7.21 24.87
CA ARG A 230 -15.03 6.93 24.94
C ARG A 230 -15.34 5.45 25.15
N ARG A 231 -14.51 4.56 24.60
CA ARG A 231 -14.58 3.10 24.79
C ARG A 231 -13.86 2.60 26.04
N LYS A 232 -13.30 3.50 26.88
CA LYS A 232 -12.50 3.17 28.06
C LYS A 232 -11.24 2.35 27.74
N ILE A 233 -10.68 2.57 26.56
CA ILE A 233 -9.39 2.03 26.14
C ILE A 233 -8.34 3.08 26.46
N PHE A 234 -7.36 2.73 27.29
CA PHE A 234 -6.23 3.57 27.66
C PHE A 234 -4.97 2.92 27.12
N LEU A 235 -4.22 3.68 26.33
CA LEU A 235 -2.98 3.23 25.71
C LEU A 235 -1.81 3.90 26.40
N ASP A 236 -0.80 3.11 26.72
CA ASP A 236 0.51 3.61 27.12
C ASP A 236 1.34 3.81 25.85
N LEU A 237 1.45 5.08 25.42
CA LEU A 237 2.16 5.42 24.19
C LEU A 237 3.68 5.40 24.36
N GLU A 238 4.17 5.62 25.58
CA GLU A 238 5.60 5.59 25.90
C GLU A 238 6.09 4.14 25.86
N ALA A 239 5.37 3.22 26.52
CA ALA A 239 5.67 1.79 26.44
C ALA A 239 5.58 1.27 24.99
N LEU A 240 4.62 1.77 24.20
CA LEU A 240 4.51 1.41 22.78
C LEU A 240 5.69 1.94 21.94
N GLU A 241 6.19 3.16 22.22
CA GLU A 241 7.39 3.72 21.58
C GLU A 241 8.64 2.89 21.89
N GLU A 242 8.80 2.47 23.16
CA GLU A 242 9.87 1.59 23.60
C GLU A 242 9.81 0.21 22.93
N ASP A 243 8.64 -0.43 22.95
CA ASP A 243 8.44 -1.77 22.37
C ASP A 243 8.64 -1.78 20.85
N LEU A 244 8.18 -0.73 20.14
CA LEU A 244 8.29 -0.65 18.69
C LEU A 244 9.65 -0.11 18.23
N GLY A 245 10.43 0.55 19.09
CA GLY A 245 11.73 1.14 18.74
C GLY A 245 11.62 2.31 17.75
N THR A 246 10.46 2.95 17.67
CA THR A 246 10.17 4.05 16.73
C THR A 246 9.26 5.08 17.38
N PRO A 247 9.36 6.39 17.03
CA PRO A 247 8.50 7.40 17.62
C PRO A 247 7.01 7.09 17.48
N VAL A 248 6.29 7.17 18.60
CA VAL A 248 4.84 6.99 18.66
C VAL A 248 4.19 8.30 19.07
N VAL A 249 3.28 8.81 18.26
CA VAL A 249 2.54 10.03 18.56
C VAL A 249 1.05 9.77 18.58
N GLY A 250 0.44 10.07 19.71
CA GLY A 250 -1.01 10.02 19.90
C GLY A 250 -1.69 11.29 19.40
N ILE A 251 -2.74 11.15 18.59
CA ILE A 251 -3.45 12.30 18.03
C ILE A 251 -4.98 12.14 18.06
N VAL A 252 -5.66 13.28 17.92
CA VAL A 252 -7.04 13.36 17.45
C VAL A 252 -7.06 14.27 16.21
N ALA A 253 -6.92 13.66 15.03
CA ALA A 253 -6.74 14.40 13.78
C ALA A 253 -7.84 15.46 13.52
N ARG A 254 -9.07 15.20 13.97
CA ARG A 254 -10.22 16.10 13.79
C ARG A 254 -10.11 17.40 14.61
N THR A 255 -9.54 17.34 15.81
CA THR A 255 -9.41 18.52 16.70
C THR A 255 -8.04 19.16 16.60
N GLY A 256 -7.06 18.45 16.02
CA GLY A 256 -5.67 18.89 15.95
C GLY A 256 -4.83 18.53 17.17
N GLU A 257 -5.41 17.85 18.17
CA GLU A 257 -4.67 17.37 19.34
C GLU A 257 -3.51 16.47 18.88
N GLY A 258 -2.29 16.77 19.33
CA GLY A 258 -1.07 16.01 19.03
C GLY A 258 -0.41 16.30 17.67
N LEU A 259 -1.00 17.13 16.81
CA LEU A 259 -0.44 17.38 15.47
C LEU A 259 0.91 18.12 15.49
N GLU A 260 1.10 19.07 16.41
CA GLU A 260 2.39 19.79 16.51
C GLU A 260 3.51 18.84 16.93
N HIS A 261 3.25 17.93 17.87
CA HIS A 261 4.20 16.91 18.26
C HIS A 261 4.48 15.91 17.14
N LEU A 262 3.46 15.56 16.34
CA LEU A 262 3.64 14.73 15.15
C LEU A 262 4.57 15.40 14.14
N LYS A 263 4.36 16.68 13.83
CA LYS A 263 5.22 17.44 12.91
C LYS A 263 6.66 17.51 13.39
N GLU A 264 6.86 17.71 14.69
CA GLU A 264 8.18 17.71 15.33
C GLU A 264 8.91 16.37 15.14
N LYS A 265 8.26 15.24 15.49
CA LYS A 265 8.86 13.91 15.34
C LYS A 265 9.12 13.55 13.88
N VAL A 266 8.21 13.93 12.97
CA VAL A 266 8.39 13.73 11.51
C VAL A 266 9.60 14.52 11.00
N LEU A 267 9.75 15.79 11.39
CA LEU A 267 10.93 16.59 11.05
C LEU A 267 12.22 15.94 11.58
N ALA A 268 12.20 15.48 12.84
CA ALA A 268 13.35 14.87 13.48
C ALA A 268 13.79 13.55 12.79
N VAL A 269 12.83 12.71 12.38
CA VAL A 269 13.11 11.48 11.62
C VAL A 269 13.58 11.80 10.19
N ALA A 270 12.92 12.73 9.50
CA ALA A 270 13.29 13.13 8.14
C ALA A 270 14.72 13.68 8.07
N ASP A 271 15.12 14.49 9.06
CA ASP A 271 16.47 15.05 9.18
C ASP A 271 17.52 14.07 9.74
N GLY A 272 17.10 12.87 10.15
CA GLY A 272 17.99 11.90 10.79
C GLY A 272 18.47 12.30 12.19
N ARG A 273 17.81 13.28 12.83
CA ARG A 273 18.05 13.63 14.25
C ARG A 273 17.55 12.52 15.18
N ILE A 274 16.45 11.88 14.78
CA ILE A 274 16.00 10.60 15.32
C ILE A 274 16.25 9.56 14.24
N VAL A 275 17.00 8.51 14.58
CA VAL A 275 17.17 7.35 13.71
C VAL A 275 16.41 6.20 14.38
N PRO A 276 15.18 5.91 13.95
CA PRO A 276 14.43 4.82 14.55
C PRO A 276 15.15 3.49 14.37
N SER A 277 14.97 2.60 15.33
CA SER A 277 15.45 1.22 15.29
C SER A 277 14.24 0.30 15.45
N PRO A 278 13.39 0.17 14.40
CA PRO A 278 12.13 -0.50 14.54
C PRO A 278 12.29 -1.97 14.94
N LEU A 279 11.38 -2.45 15.77
CA LEU A 279 11.33 -3.83 16.23
C LEU A 279 11.41 -4.80 15.06
N GLN A 280 12.48 -5.58 15.01
CA GLN A 280 12.64 -6.68 14.08
C GLN A 280 12.01 -7.92 14.71
N VAL A 281 10.90 -8.40 14.14
CA VAL A 281 10.26 -9.63 14.62
C VAL A 281 11.12 -10.81 14.17
N PRO A 282 11.72 -11.59 15.10
CA PRO A 282 12.58 -12.69 14.71
C PRO A 282 11.75 -13.79 14.03
N TYR A 283 12.20 -14.20 12.84
CA TYR A 283 11.67 -15.37 12.16
C TYR A 283 12.24 -16.66 12.76
N GLN A 284 11.61 -17.80 12.45
CA GLN A 284 12.14 -19.11 12.81
C GLN A 284 13.56 -19.28 12.23
N PRO A 285 14.48 -19.97 12.92
CA PRO A 285 15.88 -20.09 12.51
C PRO A 285 16.07 -20.56 11.06
N GLU A 286 15.23 -21.48 10.60
CA GLU A 286 15.28 -22.03 9.24
C GLU A 286 14.94 -20.97 8.19
N LEU A 287 13.93 -20.13 8.47
CA LEU A 287 13.55 -19.04 7.59
C LEU A 287 14.60 -17.92 7.62
N GLN A 288 15.14 -17.60 8.79
CA GLN A 288 16.18 -16.58 8.91
C GLN A 288 17.46 -17.00 8.15
N ALA A 289 17.88 -18.27 8.24
CA ALA A 289 18.98 -18.80 7.46
C ALA A 289 18.72 -18.70 5.94
N ALA A 290 17.51 -19.05 5.49
CA ALA A 290 17.14 -18.92 4.08
C ALA A 290 17.16 -17.46 3.59
N ILE A 291 16.75 -16.51 4.42
CA ILE A 291 16.83 -15.07 4.11
C ILE A 291 18.29 -14.64 3.98
N ASP A 292 19.14 -15.02 4.95
CA ASP A 292 20.55 -14.63 4.99
C ASP A 292 21.35 -15.22 3.82
N ASP A 293 21.00 -16.43 3.36
CA ASP A 293 21.57 -17.05 2.17
C ASP A 293 21.15 -16.33 0.87
N LEU A 294 19.91 -15.82 0.80
CA LEU A 294 19.38 -15.14 -0.38
C LEU A 294 19.85 -13.69 -0.52
N ILE A 295 20.06 -12.96 0.58
CA ILE A 295 20.46 -11.54 0.55
C ILE A 295 21.69 -11.30 -0.35
N PRO A 296 22.81 -12.04 -0.24
CA PRO A 296 23.97 -11.88 -1.11
C PRO A 296 23.66 -12.14 -2.59
N LEU A 297 22.75 -13.08 -2.88
CA LEU A 297 22.34 -13.40 -4.25
C LEU A 297 21.50 -12.27 -4.85
N VAL A 298 20.57 -11.72 -4.07
CA VAL A 298 19.76 -10.55 -4.47
C VAL A 298 20.65 -9.35 -4.75
N ASN A 299 21.59 -9.04 -3.85
CA ASN A 299 22.53 -7.92 -4.04
C ASN A 299 23.44 -8.09 -5.26
N ARG A 300 23.82 -9.34 -5.59
CA ARG A 300 24.61 -9.63 -6.78
C ARG A 300 23.80 -9.49 -8.07
N ALA A 301 22.55 -9.94 -8.05
CA ALA A 301 21.64 -9.85 -9.20
C ALA A 301 21.19 -8.41 -9.46
N PHE A 302 21.00 -7.62 -8.40
CA PHE A 302 20.52 -6.24 -8.46
C PHE A 302 21.40 -5.33 -7.57
N PRO A 303 22.58 -4.92 -8.06
CA PRO A 303 23.45 -4.02 -7.30
C PRO A 303 22.76 -2.69 -6.98
N GLY A 304 22.80 -2.29 -5.71
CA GLY A 304 22.17 -1.04 -5.23
C GLY A 304 20.66 -1.11 -5.02
N ILE A 305 20.06 -2.31 -5.07
CA ILE A 305 18.63 -2.47 -4.81
C ILE A 305 18.30 -2.09 -3.37
N PRO A 306 17.28 -1.23 -3.16
CA PRO A 306 16.86 -0.90 -1.81
C PRO A 306 16.28 -2.15 -1.12
N GLN A 307 16.69 -2.36 0.13
CA GLN A 307 16.17 -3.38 1.04
C GLN A 307 16.16 -4.84 0.50
N ALA A 308 17.35 -5.35 0.16
CA ALA A 308 17.55 -6.74 -0.27
C ALA A 308 16.94 -7.81 0.67
N ARG A 309 16.91 -7.56 1.99
CA ARG A 309 16.25 -8.43 2.97
C ARG A 309 14.77 -8.61 2.68
N TRP A 310 14.04 -7.52 2.44
CA TRP A 310 12.61 -7.56 2.15
C TRP A 310 12.35 -8.35 0.86
N ILE A 311 13.17 -8.15 -0.17
CA ILE A 311 13.06 -8.90 -1.44
C ILE A 311 13.31 -10.39 -1.22
N ALA A 312 14.32 -10.76 -0.44
CA ALA A 312 14.59 -12.16 -0.08
C ALA A 312 13.38 -12.81 0.61
N LEU A 313 12.77 -12.12 1.59
CA LEU A 313 11.55 -12.58 2.26
C LEU A 313 10.41 -12.84 1.25
N ARG A 314 10.19 -11.91 0.31
CA ARG A 314 9.13 -12.02 -0.70
C ARG A 314 9.37 -13.16 -1.68
N LEU A 315 10.62 -13.40 -2.07
CA LEU A 315 11.00 -14.51 -2.94
C LEU A 315 10.70 -15.86 -2.28
N ILE A 316 10.98 -15.99 -0.99
CA ILE A 316 10.68 -17.17 -0.18
C ILE A 316 9.17 -17.39 -0.05
N GLU A 317 8.41 -16.34 0.25
CA GLU A 317 6.94 -16.44 0.37
C GLU A 317 6.26 -16.88 -0.95
N GLY A 318 6.87 -16.59 -2.10
CA GLY A 318 6.49 -17.11 -3.41
C GLY A 318 5.14 -16.65 -3.98
N GLY A 319 4.41 -15.80 -3.26
CA GLY A 319 3.09 -15.29 -3.65
C GLY A 319 3.09 -14.03 -4.50
N ASP A 320 4.23 -13.34 -4.64
CA ASP A 320 4.34 -12.09 -5.40
C ASP A 320 4.79 -12.35 -6.83
N THR A 321 3.86 -12.86 -7.65
CA THR A 321 4.11 -13.20 -9.07
C THR A 321 4.67 -12.01 -9.84
N ARG A 322 4.23 -10.80 -9.49
CA ARG A 322 4.67 -9.59 -10.18
C ARG A 322 6.08 -9.16 -9.79
N LEU A 323 6.45 -9.25 -8.51
CA LEU A 323 7.85 -9.06 -8.13
C LEU A 323 8.75 -10.07 -8.84
N ARG A 324 8.31 -11.34 -8.98
CA ARG A 324 9.05 -12.34 -9.77
C ARG A 324 9.15 -11.95 -11.24
N GLU A 325 8.06 -11.52 -11.87
CA GLU A 325 8.07 -11.03 -13.27
C GLU A 325 8.99 -9.81 -13.44
N GLU A 326 9.03 -8.89 -12.47
CA GLU A 326 9.89 -7.70 -12.46
C GLU A 326 11.39 -8.05 -12.25
N ILE A 327 11.67 -9.11 -11.48
CA ILE A 327 13.00 -9.72 -11.32
C ILE A 327 13.42 -10.40 -12.62
N GLU A 328 12.56 -11.25 -13.19
CA GLU A 328 12.83 -12.04 -14.41
C GLU A 328 12.97 -11.17 -15.66
N SER A 329 12.22 -10.06 -15.74
CA SER A 329 12.31 -9.09 -16.84
C SER A 329 13.46 -8.09 -16.70
N GLY A 330 14.18 -8.10 -15.56
CA GLY A 330 15.30 -7.18 -15.30
C GLY A 330 14.89 -5.73 -15.02
N VAL A 331 13.60 -5.44 -14.89
CA VAL A 331 13.07 -4.08 -14.66
C VAL A 331 13.53 -3.53 -13.32
N LEU A 332 13.67 -4.37 -12.30
CA LEU A 332 14.23 -3.96 -10.99
C LEU A 332 15.69 -3.48 -11.07
N GLY A 333 16.50 -4.05 -11.97
CA GLY A 333 17.87 -3.61 -12.20
C GLY A 333 17.98 -2.29 -12.97
N ASN A 334 16.97 -1.96 -13.78
CA ASN A 334 16.90 -0.69 -14.51
C ASN A 334 16.41 0.47 -13.62
N LEU A 335 15.58 0.20 -12.61
CA LEU A 335 15.19 1.18 -11.60
C LEU A 335 16.38 1.68 -10.77
N THR A 336 17.36 0.81 -10.48
CA THR A 336 18.60 1.17 -9.78
C THR A 336 19.60 1.93 -10.67
N GLY A 337 19.70 1.58 -11.96
CA GLY A 337 20.60 2.25 -12.92
C GLY A 337 20.23 3.72 -13.18
N GLN A 338 18.94 4.06 -13.18
CA GLN A 338 18.47 5.43 -13.44
C GLN A 338 18.55 6.35 -12.21
N ILE A 339 18.56 5.81 -10.98
CA ILE A 339 18.77 6.62 -9.77
C ILE A 339 20.27 6.96 -9.59
N GLY A 340 21.17 6.06 -10.03
CA GLY A 340 22.63 6.24 -9.93
C GLY A 340 23.25 7.19 -10.95
N GLU A 341 22.76 7.23 -12.20
CA GLU A 341 23.33 8.11 -13.23
C GLU A 341 22.83 9.56 -13.11
N THR A 342 21.65 9.79 -12.55
CA THR A 342 21.05 11.14 -12.46
C THR A 342 21.50 11.92 -11.21
N SER A 343 22.39 11.36 -10.39
CA SER A 343 22.91 11.99 -9.16
C SER A 343 24.37 12.46 -9.25
N LEU A 344 25.03 12.37 -10.42
CA LEU A 344 26.42 12.84 -10.61
C LEU A 344 26.66 13.65 -11.91
N GLY A 345 25.61 14.23 -12.51
CA GLY A 345 25.72 14.96 -13.78
C GLY A 345 25.42 16.44 -13.68
N GLY A 346 26.18 17.22 -12.89
CA GLY A 346 25.99 18.66 -12.94
C GLY A 346 26.86 19.52 -12.06
N VAL A 347 28.19 19.53 -12.25
CA VAL A 347 29.03 20.75 -12.21
C VAL A 347 30.29 20.47 -13.04
N LEU A 348 30.74 21.50 -13.78
CA LEU A 348 32.02 21.64 -14.50
C LEU A 348 31.97 21.39 -16.02
N SER A 349 31.38 22.35 -16.73
CA SER A 349 31.98 22.82 -17.99
C SER A 349 33.22 23.66 -17.67
N PRO A 350 34.40 23.40 -18.25
CA PRO A 350 35.40 24.43 -18.44
C PRO A 350 35.24 24.99 -19.86
N GLN A 351 34.65 26.18 -19.95
CA GLN A 351 35.11 27.13 -20.97
C GLN A 351 36.51 27.56 -20.54
N TYR A 352 37.51 27.37 -21.39
CA TYR A 352 38.67 28.24 -21.64
C TYR A 352 39.65 27.49 -22.55
N GLY A 353 39.97 28.08 -23.71
CA GLY A 353 41.05 27.65 -24.60
C GLY A 353 40.59 27.35 -26.01
#